data_AF-A0AAN0IZA4-F1
#
_entry.id   AF-A0AAN0IZA4-F1
#
_cell.length_a   1.000
_cell.length_b   1.000
_cell.length_c   1.000
_cell.angle_alpha   90.00
_cell.angle_beta   90.00
_cell.angle_gamma   90.00
#
_symmetry.space_group_name_H-M   'P 1'
#
loop_
_entity.id
_entity.type
_entity.pdbx_description
1 polymer ?
#
loop_
_entity_poly.entity_id
_entity_poly.type
_entity_poly.pdbx_seq_one_letter_code
_entity_poly.pdbx_strand_id
1 'polypeptide(L)'
;MMANIKFSDPDSGAPHNIGSYSAKVSTEDGSAIIEKFPYTEAGPLANLLLCEGTPGAPVLEIKARKRVGEENFVTCMRKSLAAYFGEGPVGLGGVFMIKKGKAKLHIMVSEIKNYCIASI
;
A
#
# COMPACT_ATOMS: atom_id res chain seq x y z
N MET A 1 2.53 3.66 -7.12
CA MET A 1 3.21 2.35 -6.99
C MET A 1 2.63 1.65 -5.79
N MET A 2 2.40 0.34 -5.89
CA MET A 2 2.05 -0.55 -4.80
C MET A 2 3.27 -1.44 -4.56
N ALA A 3 4.16 -0.99 -3.67
CA ALA A 3 5.43 -1.65 -3.43
C ALA A 3 5.23 -2.98 -2.69
N ASN A 4 5.81 -4.04 -3.24
CA ASN A 4 5.87 -5.36 -2.63
C ASN A 4 7.17 -6.02 -3.07
N ILE A 5 8.22 -5.85 -2.27
CA ILE A 5 9.58 -6.24 -2.63
C ILE A 5 10.14 -7.10 -1.51
N LYS A 6 10.62 -8.30 -1.86
CA LYS A 6 11.49 -9.09 -1.01
C LYS A 6 12.92 -8.91 -1.51
N PHE A 7 13.68 -8.11 -0.77
CA PHE A 7 15.09 -7.91 -1.04
C PHE A 7 15.85 -9.21 -0.80
N SER A 8 16.76 -9.51 -1.73
CA SER A 8 17.76 -10.55 -1.58
C SER A 8 18.90 -10.04 -0.70
N ASP A 9 19.69 -10.98 -0.17
CA ASP A 9 20.93 -10.66 0.51
C ASP A 9 21.86 -9.88 -0.44
N PRO A 10 22.33 -8.67 -0.07
CA PRO A 10 23.20 -7.85 -0.90
C PRO A 10 24.45 -8.59 -1.40
N ASP A 11 24.99 -9.51 -0.59
CA ASP A 11 26.25 -10.21 -0.90
C ASP A 11 26.03 -11.48 -1.75
N SER A 12 24.78 -11.92 -1.90
CA SER A 12 24.45 -13.16 -2.62
C SER A 12 24.50 -13.03 -4.15
N GLY A 13 24.46 -11.80 -4.68
CA GLY A 13 24.28 -11.53 -6.11
C GLY A 13 22.94 -11.99 -6.69
N ALA A 14 22.03 -12.54 -5.88
CA ALA A 14 20.72 -12.99 -6.33
C ALA A 14 19.79 -11.80 -6.63
N PRO A 15 18.91 -11.89 -7.65
CA PRO A 15 17.96 -10.82 -7.93
C PRO A 15 16.92 -10.69 -6.80
N HIS A 16 16.47 -9.45 -6.57
CA HIS A 16 15.34 -9.19 -5.67
C HIS A 16 14.05 -9.79 -6.23
N ASN A 17 13.16 -10.26 -5.35
CA ASN A 17 11.83 -10.70 -5.75
C ASN A 17 10.87 -9.51 -5.69
N ILE A 18 10.48 -9.02 -6.88
CA ILE A 18 9.66 -7.83 -7.05
C ILE A 18 8.24 -8.24 -7.43
N GLY A 19 7.31 -8.15 -6.48
CA GLY A 19 5.88 -8.34 -6.65
C GLY A 19 5.09 -7.04 -6.76
N SER A 20 5.78 -5.93 -7.04
CA SER A 20 5.21 -4.58 -7.11
C SER A 20 4.34 -4.38 -8.35
N TYR A 21 3.34 -3.50 -8.22
CA TYR A 21 2.47 -3.05 -9.30
C TYR A 21 2.45 -1.52 -9.39
N SER A 22 2.15 -0.99 -10.57
CA SER A 22 1.82 0.42 -10.78
C SER A 22 0.38 0.53 -11.29
N ALA A 23 -0.22 1.69 -11.07
CA ALA A 23 -1.48 2.06 -11.68
C ALA A 23 -1.32 3.39 -12.40
N LYS A 24 -1.86 3.48 -13.61
CA LYS A 24 -1.85 4.68 -14.46
C LYS A 24 -3.21 4.89 -15.10
N VAL A 25 -3.44 6.10 -15.60
CA VAL A 25 -4.66 6.44 -16.34
C VAL A 25 -4.39 6.26 -17.83
N SER A 26 -5.28 5.54 -18.52
CA SER A 26 -5.27 5.38 -19.97
C SER A 26 -5.46 6.73 -20.65
N THR A 27 -4.63 7.04 -21.63
CA THR A 27 -4.76 8.27 -22.43
C THR A 27 -5.87 8.19 -23.46
N GLU A 28 -6.41 6.99 -23.74
CA GLU A 28 -7.45 6.78 -24.74
C GLU A 28 -8.85 7.08 -24.19
N ASP A 29 -9.14 6.56 -22.99
CA ASP A 29 -10.49 6.55 -22.42
C ASP A 29 -10.53 6.96 -20.93
N GLY A 30 -9.39 7.28 -20.32
CA GLY A 30 -9.31 7.64 -18.91
C GLY A 30 -9.48 6.47 -17.93
N SER A 31 -9.50 5.22 -18.41
CA SER A 31 -9.61 4.04 -17.57
C SER A 31 -8.34 3.79 -16.74
N ALA A 32 -8.47 3.02 -15.65
CA ALA A 32 -7.34 2.62 -14.83
C ALA A 32 -6.63 1.40 -15.44
N ILE A 33 -5.32 1.53 -15.69
CA ILE A 33 -4.44 0.44 -16.11
C ILE A 33 -3.59 0.03 -14.92
N ILE A 34 -3.58 -1.27 -14.60
CA ILE A 34 -2.73 -1.85 -13.56
C ILE A 34 -1.72 -2.77 -14.24
N GLU A 35 -0.43 -2.56 -13.98
CA GLU A 35 0.65 -3.33 -14.59
C GLU A 35 1.74 -3.70 -13.58
N LYS A 36 2.53 -4.72 -13.91
CA LYS A 36 3.69 -5.09 -13.09
C LYS A 36 4.72 -3.97 -13.13
N PHE A 37 5.33 -3.70 -11.98
CA PHE A 37 6.37 -2.70 -11.84
C PHE A 37 7.67 -3.39 -11.37
N PRO A 38 8.53 -3.82 -12.31
CA PRO A 38 9.70 -4.67 -12.02
C PRO A 38 10.92 -3.89 -11.53
N TYR A 39 10.70 -2.83 -10.76
CA TYR A 39 11.69 -1.86 -10.33
C TYR A 39 11.64 -1.72 -8.80
N THR A 40 12.76 -1.37 -8.18
CA THR A 40 12.86 -1.14 -6.72
C THR A 40 12.72 0.34 -6.37
N GLU A 41 12.79 1.20 -7.37
CA GLU A 41 12.69 2.65 -7.27
C GLU A 41 11.25 3.07 -6.95
N ALA A 42 11.12 4.04 -6.06
CA ALA A 42 9.85 4.70 -5.75
C ALA A 42 10.07 6.21 -5.70
N GLY A 43 9.10 6.99 -6.17
CA GLY A 43 9.18 8.45 -6.13
C GLY A 43 7.90 9.14 -6.63
N PRO A 44 7.71 10.42 -6.29
CA PRO A 44 8.54 11.27 -5.42
C PRO A 44 8.36 11.01 -3.91
N LEU A 45 7.30 10.31 -3.50
CA LEU A 45 6.95 10.06 -2.10
C LEU A 45 6.61 8.58 -1.89
N ALA A 46 7.05 8.00 -0.78
CA ALA A 46 6.76 6.63 -0.41
C ALA A 46 6.46 6.51 1.09
N ASN A 47 5.36 5.82 1.41
CA ASN A 47 5.05 5.38 2.77
C ASN A 47 5.25 3.86 2.81
N LEU A 48 6.21 3.38 3.59
CA LEU A 48 6.64 1.99 3.57
C LEU A 48 6.55 1.37 4.96
N LEU A 49 6.12 0.10 4.99
CA LEU A 49 6.37 -0.79 6.12
C LEU A 49 7.49 -1.74 5.71
N LEU A 50 8.51 -1.86 6.55
CA LEU A 50 9.59 -2.84 6.40
C LEU A 50 9.44 -3.90 7.49
N CYS A 51 9.65 -5.16 7.12
CA CYS A 51 9.66 -6.28 8.04
C CYS A 51 10.54 -7.41 7.51
N GLU A 52 10.91 -8.35 8.38
CA GLU A 52 11.66 -9.56 8.00
C GLU A 52 10.86 -10.50 7.08
N GLY A 53 9.54 -10.35 7.03
CA GLY A 53 8.66 -11.20 6.24
C GLY A 53 8.57 -12.64 6.76
N THR A 54 8.90 -12.88 8.03
CA THR A 54 8.92 -14.20 8.68
C THR A 54 7.53 -14.85 8.64
N PRO A 55 7.33 -15.97 7.92
CA PRO A 55 6.05 -16.66 7.87
C PRO A 55 5.62 -17.12 9.26
N GLY A 56 4.34 -16.93 9.59
CA GLY A 56 3.78 -17.35 10.88
C GLY A 56 4.12 -16.45 12.07
N ALA A 57 4.85 -15.35 11.87
CA ALA A 57 4.99 -14.33 12.90
C ALA A 57 3.59 -13.84 13.35
N PRO A 58 3.37 -13.64 14.67
CA PRO A 58 2.10 -13.15 15.17
C PRO A 58 1.70 -11.82 14.52
N VAL A 59 0.45 -11.70 14.11
CA VAL A 59 -0.12 -10.49 13.51
C VAL A 59 -1.45 -10.14 14.16
N LEU A 60 -1.79 -8.85 14.12
CA LEU A 60 -3.13 -8.39 14.49
C LEU A 60 -4.09 -8.62 13.32
N GLU A 61 -4.99 -9.59 13.43
CA GLU A 61 -6.04 -9.81 12.44
C GLU A 61 -7.26 -8.92 12.73
N ILE A 62 -7.58 -7.99 11.83
CA ILE A 62 -8.74 -7.10 11.97
C ILE A 62 -9.80 -7.48 10.95
N LYS A 63 -10.99 -7.86 11.44
CA LYS A 63 -12.17 -8.15 10.62
C LYS A 63 -13.24 -7.09 10.87
N ALA A 64 -13.55 -6.32 9.82
CA ALA A 64 -14.65 -5.36 9.83
C ALA A 64 -15.62 -5.64 8.68
N ARG A 65 -16.92 -5.45 8.93
CA ARG A 65 -17.97 -5.56 7.92
C ARG A 65 -19.01 -4.48 8.16
N LYS A 66 -19.58 -3.95 7.08
CA LYS A 66 -20.66 -2.94 7.08
C LYS A 66 -20.24 -1.69 7.85
N ARG A 67 -19.68 -0.71 7.14
CA ARG A 67 -19.37 0.61 7.71
C ARG A 67 -20.67 1.30 8.15
N VAL A 68 -20.69 1.78 9.40
CA VAL A 68 -21.85 2.44 10.04
C VAL A 68 -21.62 3.92 10.37
N GLY A 69 -20.42 4.43 10.12
CA GLY A 69 -20.07 5.84 10.29
C GLY A 69 -19.29 6.37 9.10
N GLU A 70 -18.85 7.63 9.19
CA GLU A 70 -18.22 8.34 8.06
C GLU A 70 -16.78 7.92 7.79
N GLU A 71 -16.07 7.45 8.81
CA GLU A 71 -14.64 7.14 8.73
C GLU A 71 -14.32 5.89 7.90
N ASN A 72 -13.26 5.97 7.09
CA ASN A 72 -12.74 4.80 6.38
C ASN A 72 -11.97 3.86 7.33
N PHE A 73 -11.71 2.63 6.86
CA PHE A 73 -11.10 1.57 7.68
C PHE A 73 -9.76 1.99 8.31
N VAL A 74 -8.86 2.60 7.53
CA VAL A 74 -7.53 3.03 8.00
C VAL A 74 -7.63 4.19 8.98
N THR A 75 -8.55 5.13 8.74
CA THR A 75 -8.74 6.30 9.61
C THR A 75 -9.33 5.90 10.96
N CYS A 76 -10.26 4.94 10.98
CA CYS A 76 -10.75 4.34 12.23
C CYS A 76 -9.58 3.79 13.06
N MET A 77 -8.71 2.95 12.47
CA MET A 77 -7.56 2.39 13.19
C MET A 77 -6.63 3.47 13.73
N ARG A 78 -6.26 4.46 12.89
CA ARG A 78 -5.40 5.57 13.30
C ARG A 78 -5.98 6.37 14.45
N LYS A 79 -7.27 6.74 14.38
CA LYS A 79 -7.96 7.50 15.43
C LYS A 79 -8.09 6.71 16.73
N SER A 80 -8.39 5.41 16.65
CA SER A 80 -8.46 4.53 17.82
C SER A 80 -7.12 4.42 18.54
N LEU A 81 -6.02 4.24 17.79
CA LEU A 81 -4.67 4.22 18.37
C LEU A 81 -4.32 5.56 19.02
N ALA A 82 -4.56 6.68 18.33
CA ALA A 82 -4.28 8.01 18.86
C ALA A 82 -5.08 8.31 20.15
N ALA A 83 -6.36 7.93 20.19
CA ALA A 83 -7.20 8.11 21.37
C ALA A 83 -6.73 7.28 22.58
N TYR A 84 -6.19 6.09 22.34
CA TYR A 84 -5.72 5.20 23.42
C TYR A 84 -4.31 5.56 23.91
N PHE A 85 -3.38 5.82 22.99
CA PHE A 85 -1.97 6.05 23.33
C PHE A 85 -1.62 7.53 23.59
N GLY A 86 -2.52 8.46 23.26
CA GLY A 86 -2.33 9.89 23.52
C GLY A 86 -1.10 10.45 22.80
N GLU A 87 -0.15 10.99 23.56
CA GLU A 87 1.10 11.56 23.03
C GLU A 87 2.13 10.50 22.60
N GLY A 88 1.94 9.22 22.95
CA GLY A 88 2.81 8.13 22.53
C GLY A 88 2.58 7.78 21.05
N PRO A 89 3.50 8.12 20.12
CA PRO A 89 3.28 7.84 18.71
C PRO A 89 3.30 6.33 18.44
N VAL A 90 2.32 5.85 17.67
CA VAL A 90 2.23 4.44 17.25
C VAL A 90 2.10 4.35 15.74
N GLY A 91 3.03 3.64 15.11
CA GLY A 91 2.94 3.24 13.70
C GLY A 91 2.25 1.89 13.56
N LEU A 92 1.34 1.78 12.59
CA LEU A 92 0.72 0.52 12.20
C LEU A 92 0.79 0.37 10.68
N GLY A 93 1.21 -0.81 10.22
CA GLY A 93 1.25 -1.14 8.80
C GLY A 93 0.87 -2.61 8.57
N GLY A 94 0.67 -2.96 7.31
CA GLY A 94 0.37 -4.32 6.88
C GLY A 94 -0.43 -4.32 5.59
N VAL A 95 -1.21 -5.36 5.37
CA VAL A 95 -2.11 -5.49 4.22
C VAL A 95 -3.53 -5.79 4.69
N PHE A 96 -4.53 -5.34 3.93
CA PHE A 96 -5.92 -5.69 4.14
C PHE A 96 -6.61 -5.97 2.80
N MET A 97 -7.71 -6.71 2.85
CA MET A 97 -8.47 -7.09 1.66
C MET A 97 -9.91 -6.60 1.77
N ILE A 98 -10.36 -5.85 0.77
CA ILE A 98 -11.77 -5.48 0.61
C ILE A 98 -12.49 -6.68 -0.01
N LYS A 99 -13.04 -7.56 0.84
CA LYS A 99 -13.73 -8.77 0.39
C LYS A 99 -15.02 -8.50 -0.39
N LYS A 100 -15.76 -7.44 -0.04
CA LYS A 100 -17.02 -7.04 -0.68
C LYS A 100 -17.19 -5.52 -0.59
N GLY A 101 -17.70 -4.91 -1.67
CA GLY A 101 -17.97 -3.47 -1.75
C GLY A 101 -17.19 -2.79 -2.88
N LYS A 102 -17.24 -1.46 -2.90
CA LYS A 102 -16.48 -0.61 -3.83
C LYS A 102 -15.65 0.40 -3.01
N ALA A 103 -14.50 0.78 -3.53
CA ALA A 103 -13.65 1.82 -2.97
C ALA A 103 -13.56 3.01 -3.94
N LYS A 104 -13.41 4.21 -3.38
CA LYS A 104 -13.07 5.40 -4.15
C LYS A 104 -11.54 5.53 -4.11
N LEU A 105 -10.90 5.36 -5.26
CA LEU A 105 -9.45 5.43 -5.42
C LEU A 105 -9.10 6.58 -6.37
N HIS A 106 -7.91 7.14 -6.20
CA HIS A 106 -7.38 8.18 -7.08
C HIS A 106 -6.04 7.72 -7.66
N ILE A 107 -5.89 7.86 -8.98
CA ILE A 107 -4.64 7.66 -9.70
C ILE A 107 -4.19 9.04 -10.16
N MET A 108 -2.97 9.42 -9.79
CA MET A 108 -2.40 10.68 -10.25
C MET A 108 -2.16 10.61 -11.78
N VAL A 109 -2.72 11.57 -12.51
CA VAL A 109 -2.39 11.77 -13.92
C VAL A 109 -1.10 12.57 -13.99
N SER A 110 -0.14 12.08 -14.77
CA SER A 110 1.16 12.74 -14.97
C SER A 110 1.38 12.92 -16.46
N GLU A 111 1.78 14.13 -16.89
CA GLU A 111 2.31 14.36 -18.25
C GLU A 111 3.71 13.74 -18.44
N ILE A 112 4.38 13.40 -17.34
CA ILE A 112 5.68 12.73 -17.33
C ILE A 112 5.44 11.22 -17.35
N LYS A 113 5.85 10.57 -18.43
CA LYS A 113 5.59 9.15 -18.76
C LYS A 113 6.08 8.11 -17.73
N ASN A 114 6.83 8.51 -16.71
CA ASN A 114 7.58 7.59 -15.83
C ASN A 114 7.20 7.65 -14.33
N TYR A 115 6.20 8.43 -13.91
CA TYR A 115 5.78 8.48 -12.50
C TYR A 115 4.32 8.09 -12.33
N CYS A 116 4.07 7.11 -11.45
CA CYS A 116 2.73 6.59 -11.14
C CYS A 116 2.53 6.54 -9.61
N ILE A 117 1.70 7.44 -9.07
CA ILE A 117 1.28 7.40 -7.67
C ILE A 117 -0.18 6.93 -7.61
N ALA A 118 -0.40 5.83 -6.89
CA ALA A 118 -1.73 5.39 -6.50
C ALA A 118 -1.75 5.43 -4.97
N SER A 119 -2.69 6.18 -4.40
CA SER A 119 -2.87 6.28 -2.95
C SER A 119 -4.16 5.56 -2.59
N ILE A 120 -4.10 4.71 -1.56
CA ILE A 120 -5.24 4.07 -0.90
C ILE A 120 -5.52 4.82 0.39
#